data_AF-A0A0R2EW71-F1
#
_entry.id   AF-A0A0R2EW71-F1
#
_cell.length_a   1.000
_cell.length_b   1.000
_cell.length_c   1.000
_cell.angle_alpha   90.00
_cell.angle_beta   90.00
_cell.angle_gamma   90.00
#
_symmetry.space_group_name_H-M   'P 1'
#
loop_
_entity.id
_entity.type
_entity.pdbx_description
1 polymer ?
#
loop_
_entity_poly.entity_id
_entity_poly.type
_entity_poly.pdbx_seq_one_letter_code
_entity_poly.pdbx_strand_id
1 'polypeptide(L)'
;MELTVETVKPMDKRFKKADDATIQSWINVAKPMIEASGLPESQLSYGWQLLSAHVGTQLLNRSSNVSSKTMGPLTMSYFDWSSVNTDPFLDMYNDLLSRYGLSLLGRNRVQFL
;
A
#
# COMPACT_ATOMS: atom_id res chain seq x y z
N MET A 1 10.85 -16.51 6.80
CA MET A 1 9.37 -16.50 6.93
C MET A 1 8.79 -16.04 5.60
N GLU A 2 7.79 -16.71 5.05
CA GLU A 2 7.22 -16.38 3.74
C GLU A 2 5.79 -15.86 3.91
N LEU A 3 5.52 -14.67 3.38
CA LEU A 3 4.19 -14.07 3.40
C LEU A 3 3.38 -14.57 2.20
N THR A 4 2.16 -15.04 2.44
CA THR A 4 1.30 -15.60 1.38
C THR A 4 0.16 -14.66 1.01
N VAL A 5 -0.37 -14.81 -0.21
CA VAL A 5 -1.55 -14.07 -0.71
C VAL A 5 -2.74 -14.18 0.25
N GLU A 6 -2.94 -15.35 0.85
CA GLU A 6 -4.04 -15.62 1.79
C GLU A 6 -3.99 -14.75 3.05
N THR A 7 -2.82 -14.25 3.42
CA THR A 7 -2.67 -13.34 4.57
C THR A 7 -2.96 -11.89 4.23
N VAL A 8 -2.66 -11.45 2.99
CA VAL A 8 -2.83 -10.06 2.55
C VAL A 8 -4.23 -9.80 1.97
N LYS A 9 -4.77 -10.74 1.19
CA LYS A 9 -6.09 -10.64 0.54
C LYS A 9 -7.26 -10.29 1.47
N PRO A 10 -7.35 -10.81 2.72
CA PRO A 10 -8.44 -10.47 3.63
C PRO A 10 -8.27 -9.10 4.32
N MET A 11 -7.10 -8.45 4.23
CA MET A 11 -6.82 -7.20 4.96
C MET A 11 -7.71 -6.03 4.54
N ASP A 12 -8.13 -5.98 3.27
CA ASP A 12 -9.06 -4.97 2.78
C ASP A 12 -10.09 -5.63 1.84
N LYS A 13 -11.36 -5.24 1.96
CA LYS A 13 -12.44 -5.73 1.10
C LYS A 13 -12.17 -5.44 -0.39
N ARG A 14 -11.43 -4.37 -0.69
CA ARG A 14 -11.03 -3.98 -2.05
C ARG A 14 -10.05 -4.98 -2.67
N PHE A 15 -9.21 -5.63 -1.87
CA PHE A 15 -8.22 -6.59 -2.35
C PHE A 15 -8.85 -7.87 -2.87
N LYS A 16 -10.08 -8.19 -2.48
CA LYS A 16 -10.83 -9.36 -3.00
C LYS A 16 -11.05 -9.30 -4.52
N LYS A 17 -10.99 -8.11 -5.13
CA LYS A 17 -11.13 -7.92 -6.58
C LYS A 17 -9.82 -8.15 -7.34
N ALA A 18 -8.68 -8.18 -6.65
CA ALA A 18 -7.40 -8.49 -7.26
C ALA A 18 -7.22 -10.02 -7.35
N ASP A 19 -6.65 -10.47 -8.47
CA ASP A 19 -6.21 -11.85 -8.60
C ASP A 19 -4.98 -12.14 -7.72
N ASP A 20 -4.67 -13.41 -7.52
CA ASP A 20 -3.61 -13.81 -6.59
C ASP A 20 -2.23 -13.40 -7.10
N ALA A 21 -2.03 -13.34 -8.42
CA ALA A 21 -0.77 -12.86 -9.02
C ALA A 21 -0.53 -11.38 -8.73
N THR A 22 -1.58 -10.57 -8.78
CA THR A 22 -1.54 -9.14 -8.45
C THR A 22 -1.18 -8.95 -6.98
N ILE A 23 -1.82 -9.69 -6.07
CA ILE A 23 -1.50 -9.61 -4.64
C ILE A 23 -0.07 -10.09 -4.37
N GLN A 24 0.36 -11.17 -5.03
CA GLN A 24 1.74 -11.65 -4.92
C GLN A 24 2.75 -10.59 -5.39
N SER A 25 2.42 -9.80 -6.41
CA SER A 25 3.27 -8.68 -6.84
C SER A 25 3.44 -7.64 -5.72
N TRP A 26 2.38 -7.33 -4.96
CA TRP A 26 2.46 -6.38 -3.84
C TRP A 26 3.35 -6.92 -2.71
N ILE A 27 3.26 -8.23 -2.45
CA ILE A 27 4.12 -8.95 -1.50
C ILE A 27 5.58 -8.83 -1.92
N ASN A 28 5.87 -9.10 -3.19
CA ASN A 28 7.23 -9.07 -3.72
C ASN A 28 7.83 -7.65 -3.70
N VAL A 29 7.01 -6.62 -3.97
CA VAL A 29 7.44 -5.21 -3.91
C VAL A 29 7.76 -4.78 -2.48
N ALA A 30 6.97 -5.21 -1.49
CA ALA A 30 7.18 -4.86 -0.09
C ALA A 30 8.40 -5.57 0.55
N LYS A 31 8.74 -6.77 0.07
CA LYS A 31 9.81 -7.62 0.64
C LYS A 31 11.16 -6.91 0.84
N PRO A 32 11.79 -6.29 -0.18
CA PRO A 32 13.09 -5.64 0.00
C PRO A 32 13.05 -4.47 1.00
N MET A 33 11.92 -3.78 1.11
CA MET A 33 11.76 -2.67 2.05
C MET A 33 11.67 -3.15 3.50
N ILE A 34 11.08 -4.34 3.72
CA ILE A 34 11.02 -4.99 5.03
C ILE A 34 12.39 -5.53 5.44
N GLU A 35 13.10 -6.16 4.51
CA GLU A 35 14.46 -6.65 4.75
C GLU A 35 15.42 -5.50 5.12
N ALA A 36 15.17 -4.28 4.62
CA ALA A 36 15.93 -3.08 4.95
C ALA A 36 15.34 -2.25 6.11
N SER A 37 14.21 -2.65 6.71
CA SER A 37 13.47 -1.81 7.66
C SER A 37 14.11 -1.67 9.04
N GLY A 38 14.95 -2.65 9.44
CA GLY A 38 15.50 -2.71 10.80
C GLY A 38 14.51 -3.19 11.87
N LEU A 39 13.32 -3.65 11.47
CA LEU A 39 12.35 -4.24 12.40
C LEU A 39 12.90 -5.55 13.01
N PRO A 40 12.58 -5.84 14.28
CA PRO A 40 12.94 -7.12 14.89
C PRO A 40 12.23 -8.28 14.18
N GLU A 41 12.85 -9.47 14.17
CA GLU A 41 12.31 -10.66 13.48
C GLU A 41 10.85 -10.97 13.85
N SER A 42 10.48 -10.76 15.11
CA SER A 42 9.11 -10.98 15.61
C SER A 42 8.06 -10.07 14.96
N GLN A 43 8.46 -8.97 14.34
CA GLN A 43 7.58 -8.00 13.68
C GLN A 43 7.71 -7.96 12.16
N LEU A 44 8.70 -8.65 11.57
CA LEU A 44 8.91 -8.62 10.11
C LEU A 44 7.68 -9.10 9.35
N SER A 45 6.99 -10.13 9.83
CA SER A 45 5.77 -10.63 9.18
C SER A 45 4.64 -9.60 9.19
N TYR A 46 4.42 -8.95 10.33
CA TYR A 46 3.37 -7.96 10.48
C TYR A 46 3.67 -6.69 9.69
N GLY A 47 4.92 -6.22 9.75
CA GLY A 47 5.39 -5.12 8.92
C GLY A 47 5.21 -5.41 7.43
N TRP A 48 5.54 -6.64 7.00
CA TRP A 48 5.38 -7.06 5.61
C TRP A 48 3.93 -7.08 5.17
N GLN A 49 3.01 -7.58 6.00
CA GLN A 49 1.57 -7.51 5.73
C GLN A 49 1.09 -6.07 5.51
N LEU A 50 1.44 -5.17 6.43
CA LEU A 50 1.05 -3.76 6.36
C LEU A 50 1.61 -3.09 5.11
N LEU A 51 2.89 -3.29 4.80
CA LEU A 51 3.52 -2.66 3.64
C LEU A 51 3.00 -3.23 2.31
N SER A 52 2.69 -4.52 2.23
CA SER A 52 2.02 -5.13 1.08
C SER A 52 0.61 -4.57 0.87
N ALA A 53 -0.16 -4.40 1.95
CA ALA A 53 -1.49 -3.79 1.90
C ALA A 53 -1.44 -2.29 1.52
N HIS A 54 -0.42 -1.56 1.98
CA HIS A 54 -0.14 -0.19 1.53
C HIS A 54 0.09 -0.14 0.02
N VAL A 55 0.99 -0.98 -0.51
CA VAL A 55 1.26 -1.07 -1.96
C VAL A 55 -0.02 -1.36 -2.75
N GLY A 56 -0.83 -2.32 -2.29
CA GLY A 56 -2.12 -2.66 -2.92
C GLY A 56 -3.10 -1.49 -2.93
N THR A 57 -3.19 -0.75 -1.82
CA THR A 57 -4.06 0.43 -1.71
C THR A 57 -3.64 1.52 -2.71
N GLN A 58 -2.34 1.80 -2.80
CA GLN A 58 -1.80 2.78 -3.76
C GLN A 58 -2.08 2.38 -5.22
N LEU A 59 -1.91 1.11 -5.56
CA LEU A 59 -2.13 0.63 -6.93
C LEU A 59 -3.61 0.64 -7.32
N LEU A 60 -4.52 0.27 -6.40
CA LEU A 60 -5.96 0.31 -6.64
C LEU A 60 -6.51 1.74 -6.73
N ASN A 61 -5.96 2.67 -5.95
CA ASN A 61 -6.32 4.09 -6.06
C ASN A 61 -5.82 4.70 -7.39
N ARG A 62 -4.66 4.27 -7.89
CA ARG A 62 -4.15 4.72 -9.20
C ARG A 62 -4.93 4.14 -10.39
N SER A 63 -5.37 2.88 -10.31
CA SER A 63 -6.11 2.23 -11.40
C SER A 63 -7.56 2.73 -11.54
N SER A 64 -8.17 3.22 -10.46
CA SER A 64 -9.54 3.74 -10.45
C SER A 64 -9.70 5.19 -10.95
N ASN A 65 -8.58 5.90 -11.16
CA ASN A 65 -8.57 7.27 -11.69
C ASN A 65 -8.73 7.36 -13.22
N VAL A 66 -8.92 6.23 -13.92
CA VAL A 66 -9.19 6.20 -15.36
C VAL A 66 -10.60 5.68 -15.61
N SER A 67 -11.58 6.58 -15.65
CA SER A 67 -12.93 6.26 -16.12
C SER A 67 -13.02 6.50 -17.63
N SER A 68 -12.79 5.47 -18.44
CA SER A 68 -13.15 5.49 -19.86
C SER A 68 -14.62 5.09 -20.05
N LYS A 69 -15.55 5.87 -19.47
CA LYS A 69 -16.94 5.79 -19.92
C LYS A 69 -17.07 6.59 -21.21
N THR A 70 -17.28 5.85 -22.30
CA THR A 70 -17.57 6.28 -23.66
C THR A 70 -18.47 7.50 -23.70
N MET A 71 -17.89 8.69 -23.86
CA MET A 71 -18.56 9.88 -24.33
C MET A 71 -17.62 10.54 -25.34
N GLY A 72 -18.20 11.11 -26.39
CA GLY A 72 -17.49 11.64 -27.55
C GLY A 72 -16.33 12.60 -27.24
N PRO A 73 -15.58 13.01 -28.28
CA PRO A 73 -14.29 13.65 -28.11
C PRO A 73 -14.43 14.93 -27.29
N LEU A 74 -13.56 15.09 -26.27
CA LEU A 74 -13.19 16.31 -25.54
C LEU A 74 -13.63 16.49 -24.07
N THR A 75 -14.16 15.48 -23.35
CA THR A 75 -14.36 15.65 -21.89
C THR A 75 -13.92 14.42 -21.09
N MET A 76 -12.66 14.42 -20.64
CA MET A 76 -12.20 13.54 -19.57
C MET A 76 -12.73 14.06 -18.24
N SER A 77 -13.77 13.43 -17.70
CA SER A 77 -14.21 13.70 -16.33
C SER A 77 -13.34 12.89 -15.37
N TYR A 78 -12.40 13.57 -14.70
CA TYR A 78 -11.64 12.98 -13.61
C TYR A 78 -12.57 12.83 -12.41
N PHE A 79 -12.88 11.59 -12.03
CA PHE A 79 -13.59 11.33 -10.78
C PHE A 79 -12.61 11.58 -9.65
N ASP A 80 -12.80 12.66 -8.89
CA ASP A 80 -11.93 12.98 -7.75
C ASP A 80 -12.29 12.08 -6.56
N TRP A 81 -11.49 11.03 -6.35
CA TRP A 81 -11.56 10.16 -5.17
C TRP A 81 -10.70 10.69 -4.01
N SER A 82 -10.32 11.97 -3.99
CA SER A 82 -9.55 12.60 -2.90
C SER A 82 -10.17 12.37 -1.51
N SER A 83 -11.47 12.09 -1.41
CA SER A 83 -12.18 11.77 -0.17
C SER A 83 -12.15 10.28 0.25
N VAL A 84 -11.54 9.37 -0.52
CA VAL A 84 -11.48 7.90 -0.24
C VAL A 84 -10.03 7.41 -0.09
N ASN A 85 -9.13 8.34 0.22
CA ASN A 85 -7.69 8.15 0.34
C ASN A 85 -7.23 7.66 1.73
N THR A 86 -8.07 6.94 2.47
CA THR A 86 -7.59 6.34 3.72
C THR A 86 -6.75 5.11 3.37
N ASP A 87 -5.44 5.28 3.44
CA ASP A 87 -4.45 4.21 3.46
C ASP A 87 -4.02 3.96 4.91
N PRO A 88 -4.87 3.25 5.70
CA PRO A 88 -4.58 3.03 7.12
C PRO A 88 -3.34 2.16 7.31
N PHE A 89 -2.93 1.40 6.29
CA PHE A 89 -1.81 0.48 6.38
C PHE A 89 -0.47 1.22 6.44
N LEU A 90 -0.34 2.35 5.75
CA LEU A 90 0.85 3.20 5.87
C LEU A 90 0.98 3.81 7.27
N ASP A 91 -0.13 4.30 7.83
CA ASP A 91 -0.14 4.88 9.17
C ASP A 91 0.21 3.82 10.23
N MET A 92 -0.40 2.63 10.13
CA MET A 92 -0.08 1.50 11.01
C MET A 92 1.38 1.03 10.87
N TYR A 93 1.93 1.05 9.65
CA TYR A 93 3.33 0.69 9.41
C TYR A 93 4.28 1.74 10.02
N ASN A 94 3.96 3.01 9.88
CA ASN A 94 4.72 4.09 10.50
C ASN A 94 4.64 4.06 12.03
N ASP A 95 3.49 3.73 12.61
CA ASP A 95 3.36 3.52 14.04
C ASP A 95 4.21 2.33 14.51
N LEU A 96 4.27 1.24 13.74
CA LEU A 96 5.14 0.10 14.01
C LEU A 96 6.61 0.54 14.02
N LEU A 97 7.07 1.25 12.98
CA LEU A 97 8.44 1.77 12.91
C LEU A 97 8.76 2.70 14.08
N SER A 98 7.84 3.60 14.42
CA SER A 98 8.02 4.55 15.53
C SER A 98 8.21 3.86 16.88
N ARG A 99 7.51 2.73 17.12
CA ARG A 99 7.66 1.95 18.37
C ARG A 99 9.05 1.36 18.54
N TYR A 100 9.78 1.15 17.43
CA TYR A 100 11.14 0.64 17.42
C TYR A 100 12.19 1.74 17.17
N GLY A 101 11.79 3.01 17.16
CA GLY A 101 12.70 4.14 16.92
C GLY A 101 13.25 4.19 15.50
N LEU A 102 12.55 3.59 14.53
CA LEU A 102 12.97 3.49 13.14
C LEU A 102 12.43 4.66 12.30
N SER A 103 13.12 4.96 11.20
CA SER A 103 12.76 6.03 10.27
C SER A 103 11.42 5.77 9.59
N LEU A 104 10.51 6.74 9.66
CA LEU A 104 9.16 6.65 9.10
C LEU A 104 9.17 6.76 7.57
N LEU A 105 8.38 5.93 6.88
CA LEU A 105 8.20 6.01 5.43
C LEU A 105 7.28 7.16 5.04
N GLY A 106 7.60 7.84 3.92
CA GLY A 106 6.80 8.94 3.37
C GLY A 106 6.88 10.25 4.15
N ARG A 107 7.57 10.29 5.30
CA ARG A 107 7.82 11.49 6.10
C ARG A 107 9.25 12.01 5.94
N ASN A 108 9.75 12.07 4.70
CA ASN A 108 10.85 12.98 4.38
C ASN A 108 10.27 14.39 4.26
N ARG A 109 10.10 15.10 5.38
CA ARG A 109 10.01 16.57 5.32
C ARG A 109 11.39 17.09 4.97
N VAL A 110 11.71 17.13 3.68
CA VAL A 110 12.76 18.04 3.19
C VAL A 110 12.19 19.45 3.41
N GLN A 111 12.45 20.03 4.57
CA GLN A 111 12.30 21.47 4.75
C GLN A 111 13.39 22.12 3.90
N PHE A 112 13.01 22.67 2.75
CA PHE A 112 13.80 23.73 2.14
C PHE A 112 13.69 24.93 3.07
N LEU A 113 14.78 25.21 3.79
CA LEU A 113 15.02 26.51 4.42
C LEU A 113 15.28 27.55 3.34
#